data_AF-Q1HI14-F1
#
_entry.id   AF-Q1HI14-F1
#
_cell.length_a   1.000
_cell.length_b   1.000
_cell.length_c   1.000
_cell.angle_alpha   90.00
_cell.angle_beta   90.00
_cell.angle_gamma   90.00
#
_symmetry.space_group_name_H-M   'P 1'
#
loop_
_entity.id
_entity.type
_entity.pdbx_description
1 polymer ?
#
loop_
_entity_poly.entity_id
_entity_poly.type
_entity_poly.pdbx_seq_one_letter_code
_entity_poly.pdbx_strand_id
1 'polypeptide(L)'
;VALVLLGLLSLSGLDAIQRIPKVQVYSRHPPEDGKPNYLNCYVSGFHPPQIEIELLKNGEKMKSEQSDLSFSKDWSFYLLSHAEFTPNSKD
;
A
#
# COMPACT_ATOMS: atom_id res chain seq x y z
N VAL A 1 -16.08 30.49 -26.88
CA VAL A 1 -16.58 30.42 -25.49
C VAL A 1 -17.42 29.19 -25.24
N ALA A 2 -18.53 28.97 -25.98
CA ALA A 2 -19.40 27.79 -25.79
C ALA A 2 -18.68 26.43 -25.96
N LEU A 3 -17.83 26.26 -26.97
CA LEU A 3 -17.05 25.03 -27.19
C LEU A 3 -16.03 24.75 -26.07
N VAL A 4 -15.44 25.80 -25.50
CA VAL A 4 -14.50 25.69 -24.38
C VAL A 4 -15.25 25.29 -23.10
N LEU A 5 -16.42 25.88 -22.85
CA LEU A 5 -17.30 25.46 -21.76
C LEU A 5 -17.77 24.02 -21.90
N LEU A 6 -18.15 23.59 -23.11
CA LEU A 6 -18.58 22.21 -23.38
C LEU A 6 -17.44 21.19 -23.17
N GLY A 7 -16.21 21.56 -23.57
CA GLY A 7 -15.01 20.77 -23.31
C GLY A 7 -14.64 20.69 -21.83
N LEU A 8 -14.76 21.79 -21.07
CA LEU A 8 -14.53 21.78 -19.63
C LEU A 8 -15.57 20.94 -18.88
N LEU A 9 -16.83 20.98 -19.32
CA LEU A 9 -17.92 20.16 -18.76
C LEU A 9 -17.68 18.66 -19.02
N SER A 10 -17.14 18.26 -20.18
CA SER A 10 -16.87 16.84 -20.46
C SER A 10 -15.67 16.27 -19.70
N LEU A 11 -14.71 17.08 -19.26
CA LEU A 11 -13.62 16.61 -18.38
C LEU A 11 -14.07 16.27 -16.96
N SER A 12 -15.20 16.81 -16.49
CA SER A 12 -15.69 16.60 -15.12
C SER A 12 -16.24 15.19 -14.85
N GLY A 13 -16.35 14.33 -15.87
CA GLY A 13 -16.86 12.95 -15.76
C GLY A 13 -15.80 11.84 -15.86
N LEU A 14 -14.50 12.16 -15.88
CA LEU A 14 -13.43 11.15 -15.85
C LEU A 14 -13.03 10.84 -14.40
N ASP A 15 -13.81 10.01 -13.71
CA ASP A 15 -13.38 9.44 -12.45
C ASP A 15 -12.42 8.26 -12.67
N ALA A 16 -11.39 8.19 -11.83
CA ALA A 16 -10.48 7.05 -11.77
C ALA A 16 -11.25 5.79 -11.37
N ILE A 17 -11.10 4.69 -12.12
CA ILE A 17 -11.70 3.39 -11.78
C ILE A 17 -11.18 2.96 -10.42
N GLN A 18 -12.04 2.93 -9.41
CA GLN A 18 -11.66 2.54 -8.06
C GLN A 18 -11.38 1.04 -8.02
N ARG A 19 -10.23 0.65 -7.45
CA ARG A 19 -9.89 -0.74 -7.16
C ARG A 19 -9.44 -0.86 -5.71
N ILE A 20 -10.06 -1.80 -5.00
CA ILE A 20 -9.79 -2.06 -3.58
C ILE A 20 -8.41 -2.73 -3.44
N PRO A 21 -7.55 -2.27 -2.51
CA PRO A 21 -6.26 -2.91 -2.26
C PRO A 21 -6.42 -4.34 -1.74
N LYS A 22 -5.55 -5.23 -2.22
CA LYS A 22 -5.30 -6.54 -1.64
C LYS A 22 -4.06 -6.44 -0.75
N VAL A 23 -4.22 -6.77 0.52
CA VAL A 23 -3.17 -6.64 1.54
C VAL A 23 -2.68 -8.02 1.95
N GLN A 24 -1.36 -8.21 1.93
CA GLN A 24 -0.70 -9.43 2.41
C GLN A 24 0.35 -9.04 3.45
N VAL A 25 0.24 -9.61 4.65
CA VAL A 25 1.17 -9.38 5.75
C VAL A 25 1.91 -10.68 6.03
N TYR A 26 3.25 -10.64 6.03
CA TYR A 26 4.08 -11.82 6.21
C TYR A 26 5.45 -11.45 6.76
N SER A 27 6.10 -12.40 7.43
CA SER A 27 7.50 -12.27 7.82
C SER A 27 8.41 -12.54 6.63
N ARG A 28 9.50 -11.78 6.49
CA ARG A 28 10.48 -11.96 5.41
C ARG A 28 11.17 -13.33 5.48
N HIS A 29 11.45 -13.79 6.69
CA HIS A 29 11.97 -15.13 6.98
C HIS A 29 11.01 -15.88 7.90
N PRO A 30 11.11 -17.23 8.02
CA PRO A 30 10.37 -17.96 9.05
C PRO A 30 10.53 -17.30 10.42
N PRO A 31 9.43 -17.07 11.16
CA PRO A 31 9.50 -16.40 12.45
C PRO A 31 10.16 -17.32 13.49
N GLU A 32 11.14 -16.78 14.21
CA GLU A 32 11.82 -17.46 15.30
C GLU A 32 11.91 -16.51 16.49
N ASP A 33 11.51 -16.99 17.68
CA ASP A 33 11.49 -16.19 18.90
C ASP A 33 12.88 -15.62 19.21
N GLY A 34 12.94 -14.30 19.40
CA GLY A 34 14.18 -13.59 19.73
C GLY A 34 15.14 -13.34 18.57
N LYS A 35 14.85 -13.79 17.34
CA LYS A 35 15.70 -13.52 16.17
C LYS A 35 15.18 -12.32 15.36
N PRO A 36 16.03 -11.36 14.97
CA PRO A 36 15.62 -10.23 14.13
C PRO A 36 14.98 -10.68 12.81
N ASN A 37 13.92 -9.99 12.40
CA ASN A 37 13.18 -10.25 11.17
C ASN A 37 12.54 -8.96 10.63
N TYR A 38 11.82 -9.07 9.52
CA TYR A 38 11.08 -7.97 8.89
C TYR A 38 9.64 -8.36 8.71
N LEU A 39 8.73 -7.49 9.14
CA LEU A 39 7.31 -7.58 8.85
C LEU A 39 7.08 -6.86 7.52
N ASN A 40 6.66 -7.60 6.51
CA ASN A 40 6.31 -7.07 5.20
C ASN A 40 4.79 -6.89 5.11
N CYS A 41 4.36 -5.77 4.55
CA CYS A 41 3.00 -5.50 4.11
C CYS A 41 3.03 -5.21 2.61
N TYR A 42 2.65 -6.19 1.80
CA TYR A 42 2.52 -6.05 0.37
C TYR A 42 1.08 -5.67 0.02
N VAL A 43 0.91 -4.48 -0.52
CA VAL A 43 -0.40 -3.93 -0.91
C VAL A 43 -0.43 -3.85 -2.42
N SER A 44 -1.43 -4.45 -3.05
CA SER A 44 -1.48 -4.61 -4.52
C SER A 44 -2.89 -4.45 -5.07
N GLY A 45 -3.02 -4.24 -6.38
CA GLY A 45 -4.33 -4.24 -7.04
C GLY A 45 -5.15 -2.97 -6.84
N PHE A 46 -4.59 -1.92 -6.22
CA PHE A 46 -5.32 -0.69 -5.92
C PHE A 46 -5.20 0.35 -7.02
N HIS A 47 -6.21 1.21 -7.14
CA HIS A 47 -6.23 2.37 -8.04
C HIS A 47 -7.31 3.31 -7.51
N PRO A 48 -7.09 4.65 -7.43
CA PRO A 48 -5.92 5.45 -7.82
C PRO A 48 -4.66 5.18 -6.96
N PRO A 49 -3.50 5.81 -7.23
CA PRO A 49 -2.24 5.49 -6.55
C PRO A 49 -2.14 5.98 -5.09
N GLN A 50 -3.06 6.83 -4.63
CA GLN A 50 -3.02 7.37 -3.27
C GLN A 50 -3.50 6.33 -2.25
N ILE A 51 -2.61 5.98 -1.32
CA ILE A 51 -2.89 5.15 -0.16
C ILE A 51 -1.93 5.50 0.98
N GLU A 52 -2.37 5.27 2.21
CA GLU A 52 -1.53 5.33 3.41
C GLU A 52 -1.39 3.92 4.00
N ILE A 53 -0.16 3.54 4.35
CA ILE A 53 0.15 2.23 4.93
C ILE A 53 0.89 2.47 6.25
N GLU A 54 0.29 2.04 7.35
CA GLU A 54 0.90 2.08 8.67
C GLU A 54 1.06 0.66 9.23
N LEU A 55 2.27 0.33 9.67
CA LEU A 55 2.54 -0.88 10.43
C LEU A 55 2.45 -0.55 11.92
N LEU A 56 1.67 -1.33 12.66
CA LEU A 56 1.40 -1.12 14.08
C LEU A 56 1.89 -2.33 14.86
N LYS A 57 2.59 -2.09 15.97
CA LYS A 57 2.90 -3.09 16.98
C LYS A 57 2.17 -2.71 18.26
N ASN A 58 1.24 -3.54 18.72
CA ASN A 58 0.46 -3.29 19.94
C ASN A 58 -0.26 -1.93 19.94
N GLY A 59 -0.72 -1.48 18.76
CA GLY A 59 -1.36 -0.18 18.58
C GLY A 59 -0.42 1.01 18.39
N GLU A 60 0.90 0.81 18.50
CA GLU A 60 1.91 1.86 18.29
C GLU A 60 2.52 1.78 16.88
N LYS A 61 2.68 2.92 16.21
CA LYS A 61 3.23 3.01 14.86
C LYS A 61 4.70 2.57 14.85
N MET A 62 5.01 1.61 13.98
CA MET A 62 6.37 1.13 13.75
C MET A 62 7.12 2.07 12.80
N LYS A 63 8.45 2.14 12.97
CA LYS A 63 9.31 2.73 11.94
C LYS A 63 9.37 1.77 10.74
N SER A 64 8.78 2.18 9.62
CA SER A 64 8.74 1.41 8.39
C SER A 64 9.37 2.15 7.23
N GLU A 65 9.88 1.38 6.27
CA GLU A 65 10.32 1.84 4.96
C GLU A 65 9.34 1.36 3.90
N GLN A 66 9.20 2.12 2.81
CA GLN A 66 8.28 1.81 1.74
C GLN A 66 9.01 1.82 0.40
N SER A 67 8.67 0.87 -0.48
CA SER A 67 9.17 0.86 -1.85
C SER A 67 8.66 2.05 -2.64
N ASP A 68 9.33 2.35 -3.76
CA ASP A 68 8.77 3.22 -4.78
C ASP A 68 7.43 2.66 -5.27
N LEU A 69 6.52 3.57 -5.62
CA LEU A 69 5.24 3.22 -6.21
C LEU A 69 5.45 2.57 -7.58
N SER A 70 4.84 1.41 -7.77
CA SER A 70 4.90 0.69 -9.04
C SER A 70 3.53 0.14 -9.43
N PHE A 71 3.40 -0.42 -10.62
CA PHE A 71 2.12 -0.83 -11.18
C PHE A 71 2.21 -2.12 -12.00
N SER A 72 1.11 -2.86 -11.99
CA SER A 72 0.91 -4.10 -12.73
C SER A 72 0.45 -3.82 -14.16
N LYS A 73 0.46 -4.85 -15.01
CA LYS A 73 -0.01 -4.76 -16.42
C LYS A 73 -1.45 -4.26 -16.57
N ASP A 74 -2.28 -4.46 -15.55
CA ASP A 74 -3.67 -4.02 -15.52
C ASP A 74 -3.84 -2.58 -15.01
N TRP A 75 -2.74 -1.83 -14.88
CA TRP A 75 -2.64 -0.46 -14.37
C TRP A 75 -3.04 -0.29 -12.90
N SER A 76 -3.17 -1.39 -12.15
CA SER A 76 -3.28 -1.31 -10.70
C SER A 76 -1.91 -1.12 -10.05
N PHE A 77 -1.87 -0.39 -8.95
CA PHE A 77 -0.66 -0.08 -8.22
C PHE A 77 -0.33 -1.16 -7.19
N TYR A 78 0.94 -1.21 -6.82
CA TYR A 78 1.41 -1.96 -5.67
C TYR A 78 2.55 -1.24 -4.94
N LEU A 79 2.65 -1.54 -3.64
CA LEU A 79 3.67 -1.05 -2.72
C LEU A 79 4.07 -2.18 -1.77
N LEU A 80 5.32 -2.15 -1.32
CA LEU A 80 5.79 -2.94 -0.19
C LEU A 80 6.19 -1.98 0.93
N SER A 81 5.51 -2.03 2.07
CA SER A 81 5.96 -1.40 3.31
C SER A 81 6.57 -2.47 4.22
N HIS A 82 7.69 -2.20 4.86
CA HIS A 82 8.30 -3.14 5.80
C HIS A 82 8.88 -2.46 7.03
N ALA A 83 8.81 -3.15 8.16
CA ALA A 83 9.41 -2.71 9.42
C ALA A 83 10.24 -3.83 10.03
N GLU A 84 11.35 -3.47 10.68
CA GLU A 84 12.10 -4.40 11.51
C GLU A 84 11.29 -4.79 12.74
N PHE A 85 11.32 -6.08 13.07
CA PHE A 85 10.76 -6.58 14.32
C PHE A 85 11.49 -7.83 14.78
N THR A 86 11.43 -8.11 16.08
CA THR A 86 11.87 -9.37 16.65
C THR A 86 10.63 -10.13 17.11
N PRO A 87 10.28 -11.28 16.49
CA PRO A 87 9.18 -12.12 16.96
C PRO A 87 9.37 -12.50 18.41
N ASN A 88 8.28 -12.48 19.17
CA ASN A 88 8.24 -13.06 20.49
C ASN A 88 6.84 -13.63 20.77
N SER A 89 6.78 -14.72 21.53
CA SER A 89 5.55 -15.43 21.89
C SER A 89 4.62 -14.71 22.89
N LYS A 90 4.97 -13.49 23.32
CA LYS A 90 4.25 -12.69 24.32
C LYS A 90 3.62 -11.42 23.75
N ASP A 91 3.90 -11.09 22.49
CA ASP A 91 3.25 -10.01 21.73
C ASP A 91 1.90 -10.48 21.18
#